data_AF-A0A0K8UU10-F1
#
_entry.id   AF-A0A0K8UU10-F1
#
_cell.length_a   1.000
_cell.length_b   1.000
_cell.length_c   1.000
_cell.angle_alpha   90.00
_cell.angle_beta   90.00
_cell.angle_gamma   90.00
#
_symmetry.space_group_name_H-M   'P 1'
#
loop_
_entity.id
_entity.type
_entity.pdbx_description
1 polymer ?
#
loop_
_entity_poly.entity_id
_entity_poly.type
_entity_poly.pdbx_seq_one_letter_code
_entity_poly.pdbx_strand_id
1 'polypeptide(L)'
;MEGKILKEPTTTSRLIKFYWLVHGASLALALVITTVYWIFLHGKMDKPMLYPVMSFITHCLNSVFMLVDFWLVAFPVRLLHIIYWMLLPIFFYIFTVIYYLAGGTDE
;
A
#
# COMPACT_ATOMS: atom_id res chain seq x y z
N MET A 1 17.75 -47.77 -11.63
CA MET A 1 17.16 -46.47 -12.00
C MET A 1 16.24 -46.07 -10.86
N GLU A 2 16.76 -45.32 -9.88
CA GLU A 2 15.99 -44.89 -8.71
C GLU A 2 15.04 -43.76 -9.13
N GLY A 3 13.73 -44.03 -9.04
CA GLY A 3 12.71 -43.01 -9.22
C GLY A 3 12.82 -41.98 -8.10
N LYS A 4 13.17 -40.74 -8.43
CA LYS A 4 13.05 -39.60 -7.52
C LYS A 4 11.60 -39.51 -7.07
N ILE A 5 11.35 -39.90 -5.81
CA ILE A 5 10.08 -39.65 -5.12
C ILE A 5 9.92 -38.14 -5.07
N LEU A 6 9.04 -37.60 -5.91
CA LEU A 6 8.71 -36.18 -5.91
C LEU A 6 8.00 -35.88 -4.59
N LYS A 7 8.70 -35.18 -3.69
CA LYS A 7 8.13 -34.73 -2.42
C LYS A 7 7.01 -33.75 -2.74
N GLU A 8 5.78 -34.11 -2.37
CA GLU A 8 4.59 -33.27 -2.49
C GLU A 8 4.92 -31.83 -2.02
N PRO A 9 4.56 -30.79 -2.79
CA PRO A 9 4.88 -29.43 -2.42
C PRO A 9 4.20 -29.08 -1.09
N THR A 10 5.00 -28.71 -0.09
CA THR A 10 4.48 -28.31 1.22
C THR A 10 3.53 -27.13 1.06
N THR A 11 2.30 -27.28 1.54
CA THR A 11 1.28 -26.24 1.45
C THR A 11 1.72 -25.00 2.25
N THR A 12 1.73 -23.84 1.58
CA THR A 12 2.10 -22.57 2.23
C THR A 12 1.13 -22.26 3.36
N SER A 13 1.68 -21.96 4.55
CA SER A 13 0.89 -21.61 5.74
C SER A 13 -0.09 -20.46 5.47
N ARG A 14 -1.29 -20.54 6.05
CA ARG A 14 -2.33 -19.50 5.90
C ARG A 14 -1.83 -18.13 6.38
N LEU A 15 -1.00 -18.09 7.42
CA LEU A 15 -0.42 -16.86 7.95
C LEU A 15 0.48 -16.17 6.92
N ILE A 16 1.25 -16.94 6.15
CA ILE A 16 2.13 -16.41 5.11
C ILE A 16 1.29 -15.80 3.98
N LYS A 17 0.20 -16.46 3.59
CA LYS A 17 -0.73 -15.93 2.57
C LYS A 17 -1.41 -14.64 3.03
N PHE A 18 -1.83 -14.59 4.29
CA PHE A 18 -2.42 -13.38 4.88
C PHE A 18 -1.40 -12.24 4.96
N TYR A 19 -0.18 -12.53 5.43
CA TYR A 19 0.91 -11.57 5.46
C TYR A 19 1.22 -11.01 4.07
N TRP A 20 1.31 -11.87 3.06
CA TRP A 20 1.50 -11.44 1.67
C TRP A 20 0.39 -10.49 1.18
N LEU A 21 -0.88 -10.78 1.53
CA LEU A 21 -2.01 -9.93 1.15
C LEU A 21 -1.93 -8.55 1.82
N VAL A 22 -1.70 -8.52 3.13
CA VAL A 22 -1.64 -7.28 3.92
C VAL A 22 -0.42 -6.45 3.55
N HIS A 23 0.73 -7.09 3.32
CA HIS A 23 1.96 -6.44 2.89
C HIS A 23 1.78 -5.74 1.55
N GLY A 24 1.25 -6.44 0.55
CA GLY A 24 1.01 -5.86 -0.77
C GLY A 24 -0.02 -4.73 -0.75
N ALA A 25 -1.07 -4.85 0.07
CA ALA A 25 -2.03 -3.77 0.30
C ALA A 25 -1.36 -2.54 0.96
N SER A 26 -0.50 -2.76 1.94
CA SER A 26 0.25 -1.69 2.63
C SER A 26 1.22 -0.99 1.68
N LEU A 27 1.91 -1.74 0.81
CA LEU A 27 2.80 -1.19 -0.21
C LEU A 27 2.03 -0.32 -1.20
N ALA A 28 0.91 -0.82 -1.72
CA ALA A 28 0.05 -0.06 -2.63
C ALA A 28 -0.45 1.24 -1.99
N LEU A 29 -0.92 1.17 -0.73
CA LEU A 29 -1.36 2.34 0.03
C LEU A 29 -0.24 3.36 0.21
N ALA A 30 0.96 2.91 0.61
CA ALA A 30 2.11 3.78 0.83
C ALA A 30 2.48 4.55 -0.45
N LEU A 31 2.50 3.87 -1.61
CA LEU A 31 2.80 4.51 -2.90
C LEU A 31 1.71 5.49 -3.33
N VAL A 32 0.43 5.14 -3.17
CA VAL A 32 -0.70 6.03 -3.48
C VAL A 32 -0.66 7.28 -2.60
N ILE A 33 -0.52 7.11 -1.28
CA ILE A 33 -0.44 8.22 -0.33
C ILE A 33 0.73 9.14 -0.66
N THR A 34 1.90 8.58 -0.96
CA THR A 34 3.08 9.36 -1.38
C THR A 34 2.76 10.19 -2.63
N THR A 35 2.24 9.53 -3.67
CA THR A 35 1.96 10.17 -4.96
C THR A 35 0.92 11.28 -4.81
N VAL A 36 -0.18 11.01 -4.10
CA VAL A 36 -1.25 11.99 -3.87
C VAL A 36 -0.74 13.16 -3.04
N TYR A 37 0.02 12.89 -1.98
CA TYR A 37 0.57 13.94 -1.13
C TYR A 37 1.47 14.90 -1.91
N TRP A 38 2.47 14.37 -2.62
CA TRP A 38 3.46 15.20 -3.31
C TRP A 38 2.92 15.91 -4.55
N ILE A 39 1.93 15.35 -5.24
CA ILE A 39 1.35 15.97 -6.45
C ILE A 39 0.24 16.97 -6.12
N PHE A 40 -0.65 16.63 -5.18
CA PHE A 40 -1.90 17.36 -4.96
C PHE A 40 -1.95 18.14 -3.65
N LEU A 41 -1.28 17.70 -2.59
CA LEU A 41 -1.40 18.32 -1.26
C LEU A 41 -0.20 19.20 -0.88
N HIS A 42 1.01 18.81 -1.28
CA HIS A 42 2.23 19.53 -0.90
C HIS A 42 2.24 20.94 -1.48
N GLY A 43 2.24 21.96 -0.61
CA GLY A 43 2.28 23.37 -0.98
C GLY A 43 1.00 23.95 -1.58
N LYS A 44 -0.09 23.16 -1.65
CA LYS A 44 -1.39 23.59 -2.21
C LYS A 44 -2.50 23.71 -1.16
N MET A 45 -2.18 23.47 0.10
CA MET A 45 -3.11 23.69 1.20
C MET A 45 -3.02 25.15 1.66
N ASP A 46 -4.16 25.81 1.83
CA ASP A 46 -4.27 27.20 2.31
C ASP A 46 -3.82 27.38 3.77
N LYS A 47 -3.43 26.29 4.43
CA LYS A 47 -2.98 26.27 5.81
C LYS A 47 -1.48 26.02 5.90
N PRO A 48 -0.78 26.73 6.81
CA PRO A 48 0.64 26.49 7.04
C PRO A 48 0.86 25.04 7.47
N MET A 49 1.89 24.41 6.91
CA MET A 49 2.26 23.04 7.25
C MET A 49 2.73 22.99 8.72
N LEU A 50 1.83 22.58 9.61
CA LEU A 50 2.08 22.55 11.06
C LEU A 50 3.20 21.57 11.44
N TYR A 51 3.34 20.46 10.72
CA TYR A 51 4.27 19.37 11.05
C TYR A 51 5.03 18.84 9.83
N PRO A 52 5.98 19.61 9.25
CA PRO A 52 6.66 19.25 8.01
C PRO A 52 7.48 17.97 8.12
N VAL A 53 8.13 17.75 9.27
CA VAL A 53 8.94 16.55 9.53
C VAL A 53 8.05 15.30 9.57
N MET A 54 6.91 15.37 10.26
CA MET A 54 6.00 14.22 10.33
C MET A 54 5.41 13.90 8.97
N SER A 55 4.97 14.91 8.20
CA SER A 55 4.49 14.68 6.83
C SER A 55 5.57 14.06 5.94
N PHE A 56 6.82 14.48 6.05
CA PHE A 56 7.92 13.86 5.31
C PHE A 56 8.12 12.40 5.70
N ILE A 57 8.11 12.08 6.99
CA ILE A 57 8.28 10.70 7.48
C ILE A 57 7.11 9.81 7.01
N THR A 58 5.86 10.27 7.20
CA THR A 58 4.66 9.47 6.93
C THR A 58 4.39 9.26 5.45
N HIS A 59 4.77 10.22 4.59
CA HIS A 59 4.53 10.16 3.16
C HIS A 59 5.76 9.76 2.35
N CYS A 60 6.97 10.21 2.69
CA CYS A 60 8.18 9.87 1.92
C CYS A 60 8.90 8.65 2.50
N LEU A 61 9.30 8.68 3.77
CA LEU A 61 10.09 7.57 4.33
C LEU A 61 9.29 6.27 4.42
N ASN A 62 7.99 6.36 4.72
CA ASN A 62 7.10 5.19 4.74
C ASN A 62 7.13 4.42 3.39
N SER A 63 6.98 5.10 2.25
CA SER A 63 7.01 4.42 0.96
C SER A 63 8.40 3.89 0.58
N VAL A 64 9.46 4.61 0.94
CA VAL A 64 10.84 4.12 0.77
C VAL A 64 11.05 2.83 1.55
N PHE A 65 10.66 2.78 2.83
CA PHE A 65 10.82 1.56 3.63
C PHE A 65 9.97 0.40 3.11
N MET A 66 8.73 0.66 2.68
CA MET A 66 7.90 -0.37 2.08
C MET A 66 8.48 -0.92 0.77
N LEU A 67 9.10 -0.07 -0.06
CA LEU A 67 9.79 -0.51 -1.29
C LEU A 67 11.05 -1.32 -0.99
N VAL A 68 11.86 -0.89 -0.03
CA VAL A 68 13.06 -1.61 0.40
C VAL A 68 12.68 -2.99 0.94
N ASP A 69 11.67 -3.07 1.80
CA ASP A 69 11.17 -4.33 2.35
C ASP A 69 10.63 -5.26 1.25
N PHE A 70 9.88 -4.69 0.30
CA PHE A 70 9.39 -5.42 -0.86
C PHE A 70 10.53 -6.05 -1.70
N TRP A 71 11.62 -5.32 -1.92
CA TRP A 71 12.80 -5.83 -2.63
C TRP A 71 13.58 -6.87 -1.83
N LEU A 72 13.74 -6.68 -0.53
CA LEU A 72 14.47 -7.60 0.34
C LEU A 72 13.75 -8.95 0.47
N VAL A 73 12.44 -8.93 0.64
CA VAL A 73 11.65 -10.18 0.78
C VAL A 73 11.40 -10.85 -0.57
N ALA A 74 11.56 -10.10 -1.68
CA ALA A 74 11.40 -10.58 -3.05
C ALA A 74 10.06 -11.33 -3.27
N PHE A 75 8.97 -10.75 -2.76
CA PHE A 75 7.66 -11.38 -2.87
C PHE A 75 7.29 -11.64 -4.34
N PRO A 76 6.74 -12.82 -4.67
CA PRO A 76 6.26 -13.08 -6.02
C PRO A 76 5.02 -12.21 -6.28
N VAL A 77 5.15 -11.20 -7.13
CA VAL A 77 4.04 -10.37 -7.58
C VAL A 77 3.67 -10.76 -9.00
N ARG A 78 2.40 -11.09 -9.21
CA ARG A 78 1.82 -11.16 -10.56
C ARG A 78 0.93 -9.94 -10.74
N LEU A 79 0.97 -9.31 -11.93
CA LEU A 79 0.21 -8.10 -12.26
C LEU A 79 -1.28 -8.16 -11.87
N LEU A 80 -1.92 -9.33 -12.05
CA LEU A 80 -3.32 -9.54 -11.67
C LEU A 80 -3.60 -9.32 -10.17
N HIS A 81 -2.62 -9.53 -9.28
CA HIS A 81 -2.82 -9.36 -7.85
C HIS A 81 -2.79 -7.89 -7.40
N ILE A 82 -2.23 -7.01 -8.21
CA ILE A 82 -2.19 -5.57 -7.92
C ILE A 82 -3.62 -5.02 -7.80
N ILE A 83 -4.57 -5.57 -8.56
CA ILE A 83 -5.98 -5.16 -8.49
C ILE A 83 -6.52 -5.35 -7.07
N TYR A 84 -6.24 -6.48 -6.40
CA TYR A 84 -6.71 -6.73 -5.03
C TYR A 84 -6.17 -5.70 -4.04
N TRP A 85 -4.92 -5.30 -4.19
CA TRP A 85 -4.27 -4.33 -3.31
C TRP A 85 -4.74 -2.89 -3.58
N MET A 86 -5.13 -2.60 -4.82
CA MET A 86 -5.70 -1.30 -5.21
C MET A 86 -7.16 -1.12 -4.78
N LEU A 87 -7.88 -2.18 -4.39
CA LEU A 87 -9.26 -2.05 -3.93
C LEU A 87 -9.37 -1.13 -2.71
N LEU A 88 -8.49 -1.26 -1.71
CA LEU A 88 -8.52 -0.42 -0.50
C LEU A 88 -8.43 1.09 -0.79
N PRO A 89 -7.41 1.59 -1.52
CA PRO A 89 -7.34 3.01 -1.83
C PRO A 89 -8.50 3.48 -2.72
N ILE A 90 -9.02 2.64 -3.61
CA ILE A 90 -10.19 2.96 -4.43
C ILE A 90 -11.45 3.10 -3.56
N PHE A 91 -11.70 2.17 -2.64
CA PHE A 91 -12.82 2.25 -1.71
C PHE A 91 -12.73 3.50 -0.82
N PHE A 92 -11.54 3.78 -0.30
CA PHE A 92 -11.30 5.00 0.48
C PHE A 92 -11.58 6.25 -0.36
N TYR A 93 -11.10 6.32 -1.60
CA TYR A 93 -11.36 7.44 -2.49
C TYR A 93 -12.86 7.64 -2.77
N ILE A 94 -13.59 6.57 -3.08
CA ILE A 94 -15.04 6.62 -3.29
C ILE A 94 -15.74 7.16 -2.04
N PHE A 95 -15.36 6.64 -0.86
CA PHE A 95 -15.87 7.12 0.41
C PHE A 95 -15.59 8.61 0.62
N THR A 96 -14.36 9.08 0.35
CA THR A 96 -13.99 10.49 0.46
C THR A 96 -14.82 11.39 -0.46
N VAL A 97 -15.07 10.96 -1.69
CA VAL A 97 -15.94 11.71 -2.64
C VAL A 97 -17.37 11.79 -2.10
N ILE A 98 -17.93 10.67 -1.63
CA ILE A 98 -19.28 10.66 -1.05
C ILE A 98 -19.35 11.55 0.19
N TYR A 99 -18.36 11.46 1.08
CA TYR A 99 -18.27 12.29 2.29
C TYR A 99 -18.24 13.79 1.95
N TYR A 100 -17.41 14.18 0.97
CA TYR A 100 -17.37 15.56 0.48
C TYR A 100 -18.72 16.02 -0.09
N LEU A 101 -19.38 15.19 -0.90
CA LEU A 101 -20.70 15.50 -1.45
C LEU A 101 -21.80 15.58 -0.38
N ALA A 102 -21.64 14.88 0.74
CA ALA A 102 -22.52 14.95 1.89
C ALA A 102 -22.30 16.18 2.79
N GLY A 103 -21.38 17.09 2.41
CA GLY A 103 -21.04 18.28 3.18
C GLY A 103 -19.95 18.05 4.23
N GLY A 104 -19.26 16.92 4.18
CA GLY A 104 -18.08 16.64 4.98
C GLY A 104 -16.88 17.44 4.49
N THR A 105 -16.77 18.68 4.94
CA THR A 105 -15.60 19.56 4.69
C THR A 105 -14.82 19.86 5.95
N ASP A 106 -15.12 19.13 7.03
CA ASP A 106 -14.40 19.25 8.28
C ASP A 106 -12.97 18.72 8.10
N GLU A 107 -12.02 19.42 8.72
CA GLU A 107 -10.60 19.04 8.78
C GLU A 107 -10.27 18.27 10.05
#